data_AF-A0A388KSF8-F1
#
_entry.id   AF-A0A388KSF8-F1
#
_cell.length_a   1.000
_cell.length_b   1.000
_cell.length_c   1.000
_cell.angle_alpha   90.00
_cell.angle_beta   90.00
_cell.angle_gamma   90.00
#
_symmetry.space_group_name_H-M   'P 1'
#
loop_
_entity.id
_entity.type
_entity.pdbx_description
1 polymer ?
#
loop_
_entity_poly.entity_id
_entity_poly.type
_entity_poly.pdbx_seq_one_letter_code
_entity_poly.pdbx_strand_id
1 'polypeptide(L)'
;MGMKTSLPLPPWKTVALQIVFFFVIEDFIFYWGHRALHTKFLYQHVHRVHHEYAAPFGLASQYAHPFEIIFLGVATAAGPALIGPHIFTLWLWMCLRILEAMDVHSGYDFPWSLSKVFPLYAGSHHHDYHHRLLYTKSGNYGSTFTYMDWLFGTDTGYRKLKALEKEKGAHATADKKAT
;
A
#
# COMPACT_ATOMS: atom_id res chain seq x y z
N MET A 1 5.17 27.17 -6.07
CA MET A 1 4.13 26.13 -6.23
C MET A 1 2.80 26.71 -5.77
N GLY A 2 1.79 26.76 -6.64
CA GLY A 2 0.57 27.57 -6.49
C GLY A 2 -0.49 27.03 -5.52
N MET A 3 -0.09 26.62 -4.31
CA MET A 3 -1.04 26.19 -3.29
C MET A 3 -1.96 27.34 -2.88
N LYS A 4 -3.26 27.06 -2.82
CA LYS A 4 -4.28 28.03 -2.41
C LYS A 4 -4.61 27.84 -0.93
N THR A 5 -4.75 28.93 -0.20
CA THR A 5 -5.10 28.94 1.23
C THR A 5 -6.38 29.74 1.54
N SER A 6 -6.87 30.49 0.56
CA SER A 6 -8.03 31.38 0.72
C SER A 6 -9.35 30.64 0.57
N LEU A 7 -10.37 31.12 1.28
CA LEU A 7 -11.76 30.73 1.06
C LEU A 7 -12.30 31.25 -0.30
N PRO A 8 -13.35 30.63 -0.85
CA PRO A 8 -14.05 29.42 -0.36
C PRO A 8 -13.24 28.14 -0.56
N LEU A 9 -13.56 27.10 0.23
CA LEU A 9 -12.95 25.77 0.06
C LEU A 9 -13.22 25.19 -1.34
N PRO A 10 -12.32 24.35 -1.87
CA PRO A 10 -12.54 23.69 -3.14
C PRO A 10 -13.81 22.82 -3.10
N PRO A 11 -14.57 22.74 -4.20
CA PRO A 11 -15.69 21.82 -4.30
C PRO A 11 -15.24 20.37 -4.02
N TRP A 12 -16.09 19.58 -3.35
CA TRP A 12 -15.78 18.18 -3.03
C TRP A 12 -15.40 17.33 -4.25
N LYS A 13 -15.98 17.62 -5.42
CA LYS A 13 -15.59 16.97 -6.69
C LYS A 13 -14.12 17.21 -7.02
N THR A 14 -13.62 18.44 -6.84
CA THR A 14 -12.21 18.77 -7.06
C THR A 14 -11.33 18.07 -6.06
N VAL A 15 -11.72 18.07 -4.77
CA VAL A 15 -11.00 17.36 -3.70
C VAL A 15 -10.89 15.87 -4.04
N ALA A 16 -12.01 15.21 -4.35
CA ALA A 16 -12.04 13.78 -4.67
C ALA A 16 -11.17 13.42 -5.88
N LEU A 17 -11.26 14.18 -6.98
CA LEU A 17 -10.44 13.94 -8.17
C LEU A 17 -8.95 14.14 -7.89
N GLN A 18 -8.58 15.15 -7.10
CA GLN A 18 -7.20 15.37 -6.68
C GLN A 18 -6.68 14.23 -5.80
N ILE A 19 -7.46 13.78 -4.82
CA ILE A 19 -7.09 12.65 -3.95
C ILE A 19 -6.89 11.37 -4.76
N VAL A 20 -7.80 11.03 -5.68
CA VAL A 20 -7.64 9.85 -6.55
C VAL A 20 -6.37 9.98 -7.40
N PHE A 21 -6.13 11.16 -7.98
CA PHE A 21 -4.91 11.41 -8.74
C PHE A 21 -3.65 11.25 -7.88
N PHE A 22 -3.65 11.74 -6.64
CA PHE A 22 -2.51 11.60 -5.73
C PHE A 22 -2.23 10.15 -5.36
N PHE A 23 -3.26 9.37 -5.04
CA PHE A 23 -3.11 7.93 -4.80
C PHE A 23 -2.52 7.20 -6.01
N VAL A 24 -2.99 7.49 -7.22
CA VAL A 24 -2.47 6.82 -8.43
C VAL A 24 -1.00 7.18 -8.71
N ILE A 25 -0.63 8.45 -8.57
CA ILE A 25 0.75 8.90 -8.81
C ILE A 25 1.70 8.38 -7.72
N GLU A 26 1.29 8.47 -6.45
CA GLU A 26 2.10 7.98 -5.33
C GLU A 26 2.30 6.47 -5.43
N ASP A 27 1.24 5.69 -5.66
CA ASP A 27 1.32 4.23 -5.77
C ASP A 27 2.18 3.78 -6.95
N PHE A 28 2.13 4.51 -8.08
CA PHE A 28 3.01 4.26 -9.22
C PHE A 28 4.49 4.48 -8.88
N ILE A 29 4.83 5.61 -8.26
CA ILE A 29 6.21 5.93 -7.88
C ILE A 29 6.69 4.95 -6.79
N PHE A 30 5.83 4.68 -5.81
CA PHE A 30 6.09 3.75 -4.73
C PHE A 30 6.39 2.37 -5.28
N TYR A 31 5.55 1.82 -6.16
CA TYR A 31 5.73 0.47 -6.71
C TYR A 31 7.13 0.27 -7.30
N TRP A 32 7.59 1.20 -8.14
CA TRP A 32 8.91 1.09 -8.77
C TRP A 32 10.05 1.28 -7.78
N GLY A 33 9.95 2.25 -6.86
CA GLY A 33 10.98 2.46 -5.86
C GLY A 33 11.05 1.32 -4.84
N HIS A 34 9.91 0.80 -4.41
CA HIS A 34 9.81 -0.35 -3.53
C HIS A 34 10.39 -1.61 -4.18
N ARG A 35 10.08 -1.86 -5.45
CA ARG A 35 10.73 -2.92 -6.23
C ARG A 35 12.24 -2.74 -6.31
N ALA A 36 12.74 -1.50 -6.45
CA ALA A 36 14.17 -1.22 -6.43
C ALA A 36 14.79 -1.43 -5.04
N LEU A 37 14.07 -1.10 -3.96
CA LEU A 37 14.49 -1.34 -2.58
C LEU A 37 14.71 -2.83 -2.28
N HIS A 38 14.05 -3.73 -3.02
CA HIS A 38 14.29 -5.19 -2.94
C HIS A 38 15.47 -5.71 -3.77
N THR A 39 16.25 -4.82 -4.40
CA THR A 39 17.56 -5.22 -4.92
C THR A 39 18.51 -5.55 -3.77
N LYS A 40 19.43 -6.51 -3.96
CA LYS A 40 20.32 -7.01 -2.90
C LYS A 40 20.99 -5.88 -2.09
N PHE A 41 21.53 -4.87 -2.77
CA PHE A 41 22.22 -3.77 -2.11
C PHE A 41 21.26 -2.91 -1.27
N LEU A 42 20.17 -2.42 -1.88
CA LEU A 42 19.23 -1.54 -1.18
C LEU A 42 18.47 -2.27 -0.08
N TYR A 43 18.17 -3.55 -0.26
CA TYR A 43 17.55 -4.35 0.78
C TYR A 43 18.47 -4.45 2.01
N GLN A 44 19.72 -4.86 1.80
CA GLN A 44 20.67 -5.08 2.90
C GLN A 44 21.04 -3.82 3.68
N HIS A 45 20.99 -2.64 3.05
CA HIS A 45 21.45 -1.39 3.66
C HIS A 45 20.33 -0.42 4.03
N VAL A 46 19.17 -0.53 3.39
CA VAL A 46 18.05 0.41 3.56
C VAL A 46 16.81 -0.34 4.00
N HIS A 47 16.25 -1.19 3.14
CA HIS A 47 14.90 -1.72 3.33
C HIS A 47 14.78 -2.83 4.39
N ARG A 48 15.91 -3.44 4.80
CA ARG A 48 15.91 -4.44 5.88
C ARG A 48 15.37 -3.91 7.21
N VAL A 49 15.46 -2.59 7.46
CA VAL A 49 14.95 -1.97 8.70
C VAL A 49 13.42 -2.01 8.69
N HIS A 50 12.82 -1.73 7.54
CA HIS A 50 11.38 -1.83 7.35
C HIS A 50 10.89 -3.29 7.50
N HIS A 51 11.65 -4.24 6.95
CA HIS A 51 11.39 -5.69 7.05
C HIS A 51 11.82 -6.33 8.38
N GLU A 52 12.18 -5.54 9.41
CA GLU A 52 12.55 -6.07 10.72
C GLU A 52 11.38 -6.86 11.35
N TYR A 53 10.15 -6.44 11.07
CA TYR A 53 8.92 -7.09 11.55
C TYR A 53 8.26 -7.93 10.46
N ALA A 54 8.51 -9.25 10.47
CA ALA A 54 7.85 -10.19 9.55
C ALA A 54 6.31 -10.24 9.68
N ALA A 55 5.78 -9.80 10.82
CA ALA A 55 4.36 -9.55 11.06
C ALA A 55 4.21 -8.08 11.50
N PRO A 56 4.04 -7.14 10.55
CA PRO A 56 3.97 -5.72 10.88
C PRO A 56 2.70 -5.38 11.67
N PHE A 57 2.73 -4.21 12.29
CA PHE A 57 1.58 -3.56 12.93
C PHE A 57 1.54 -2.10 12.48
N GLY A 58 0.40 -1.42 12.63
CA GLY A 58 0.19 -0.11 12.00
C GLY A 58 1.28 0.95 12.25
N LEU A 59 1.87 1.01 13.45
CA LEU A 59 2.96 1.94 13.75
C LEU A 59 4.29 1.55 13.08
N ALA A 60 4.52 0.26 12.83
CA ALA A 60 5.70 -0.22 12.10
C ALA A 60 5.74 0.29 10.64
N SER A 61 4.60 0.73 10.09
CA SER A 61 4.55 1.39 8.77
C SER A 61 5.47 2.61 8.66
N GLN A 62 5.76 3.28 9.78
CA GLN A 62 6.63 4.46 9.83
C GLN A 62 8.05 4.15 10.32
N TYR A 63 8.33 2.89 10.66
CA TYR A 63 9.64 2.45 11.10
C TYR A 63 10.46 1.99 9.89
N ALA A 64 11.29 2.90 9.38
CA ALA A 64 12.10 2.66 8.18
C ALA A 64 13.43 3.41 8.25
N HIS A 65 14.36 3.03 7.39
CA HIS A 65 15.63 3.73 7.24
C HIS A 65 15.40 5.17 6.74
N PRO A 66 16.17 6.19 7.17
CA PRO A 66 15.98 7.58 6.76
C PRO A 66 15.90 7.81 5.24
N PHE A 67 16.72 7.10 4.44
CA PHE A 67 16.63 7.16 2.97
C PHE A 67 15.28 6.68 2.42
N GLU A 68 14.69 5.66 3.02
CA GLU A 68 13.37 5.18 2.65
C GLU A 68 12.31 6.22 3.02
N ILE A 69 12.38 6.81 4.22
CA ILE A 69 11.49 7.91 4.63
C ILE A 69 11.56 9.09 3.64
N ILE A 70 12.76 9.48 3.19
CA ILE A 70 12.93 10.54 2.19
C ILE A 70 12.27 10.14 0.86
N PHE A 71 12.49 8.92 0.39
CA PHE A 71 11.86 8.40 -0.82
C PHE A 71 10.32 8.42 -0.72
N LEU A 72 9.77 7.91 0.38
CA LEU A 72 8.33 7.90 0.65
C LEU A 72 7.76 9.31 0.71
N GLY A 73 8.47 10.25 1.33
CA GLY A 73 8.11 11.66 1.36
C GLY A 73 8.06 12.28 -0.03
N VAL A 74 9.05 11.98 -0.89
CA VAL A 74 9.08 12.44 -2.28
C VAL A 74 7.93 11.84 -3.09
N ALA A 75 7.66 10.53 -2.97
CA ALA A 75 6.54 9.86 -3.64
C ALA A 75 5.19 10.48 -3.22
N THR A 76 4.99 10.67 -1.91
CA THR A 76 3.77 11.28 -1.34
C THR A 76 3.57 12.73 -1.78
N ALA A 77 4.66 13.48 -1.94
CA ALA A 77 4.60 14.89 -2.35
C ALA A 77 4.44 15.08 -3.87
N ALA A 78 4.74 14.07 -4.69
CA ALA A 78 4.78 14.20 -6.15
C ALA A 78 3.45 14.68 -6.75
N GLY A 79 2.33 14.02 -6.40
CA GLY A 79 1.00 14.40 -6.88
C GLY A 79 0.63 15.84 -6.51
N PRO A 80 0.67 16.23 -5.23
CA PRO A 80 0.43 17.61 -4.81
C PRO A 80 1.39 18.63 -5.42
N ALA A 81 2.66 18.29 -5.62
CA ALA A 81 3.64 19.19 -6.23
C ALA A 81 3.31 19.49 -7.70
N LEU A 82 2.77 18.50 -8.44
CA LEU A 82 2.35 18.65 -9.83
C LEU A 82 1.07 19.50 -9.97
N ILE A 83 0.13 19.37 -9.04
CA ILE A 83 -1.19 20.03 -9.13
C ILE A 83 -1.23 21.38 -8.42
N GLY A 84 -0.52 21.56 -7.31
CA GLY A 84 -0.65 22.71 -6.42
C GLY A 84 -2.06 22.83 -5.82
N PRO A 85 -2.52 21.85 -5.01
CA PRO A 85 -3.88 21.83 -4.49
C PRO A 85 -4.12 22.94 -3.44
N HIS A 86 -5.38 23.10 -3.05
CA HIS A 86 -5.71 23.87 -1.86
C HIS A 86 -5.13 23.20 -0.60
N ILE A 87 -4.71 23.97 0.40
CA ILE A 87 -4.09 23.46 1.63
C ILE A 87 -4.98 22.44 2.36
N PHE A 88 -6.30 22.64 2.32
CA PHE A 88 -7.28 21.68 2.84
C PHE A 88 -7.15 20.29 2.17
N THR A 89 -7.10 20.23 0.84
CA THR A 89 -6.93 18.96 0.12
C THR A 89 -5.58 18.33 0.44
N LEU A 90 -4.52 19.14 0.59
CA LEU A 90 -3.19 18.64 0.98
C LEU A 90 -3.22 17.99 2.36
N TRP A 91 -3.81 18.63 3.38
CA TRP A 91 -3.90 18.03 4.71
C TRP A 91 -4.76 16.77 4.72
N LEU A 92 -5.89 16.79 4.00
CA LEU A 92 -6.72 15.60 3.84
C LEU A 92 -5.93 14.46 3.18
N TRP A 93 -5.16 14.75 2.14
CA TRP A 93 -4.26 13.79 1.49
C TRP A 93 -3.26 13.19 2.47
N MET A 94 -2.57 14.01 3.25
CA MET A 94 -1.58 13.53 4.23
C MET A 94 -2.22 12.60 5.28
N CYS A 95 -3.40 12.96 5.80
CA CYS A 95 -4.13 12.13 6.74
C CYS A 95 -4.54 10.78 6.12
N LEU A 96 -5.12 10.81 4.91
CA LEU A 96 -5.54 9.60 4.21
C LEU A 96 -4.35 8.70 3.90
N ARG A 97 -3.21 9.26 3.46
CA ARG A 97 -2.00 8.50 3.19
C ARG A 97 -1.50 7.82 4.47
N ILE A 98 -1.38 8.52 5.60
CA ILE A 98 -0.91 7.91 6.85
C ILE A 98 -1.87 6.79 7.32
N LEU A 99 -3.18 7.05 7.29
CA LEU A 99 -4.17 6.05 7.69
C LEU A 99 -4.13 4.81 6.81
N GLU A 100 -3.96 4.98 5.51
CA GLU A 100 -3.82 3.87 4.56
C GLU A 100 -2.55 3.06 4.85
N ALA A 101 -1.41 3.72 5.08
CA ALA A 101 -0.17 3.02 5.41
C ALA A 101 -0.33 2.19 6.69
N MET A 102 -1.00 2.73 7.70
CA MET A 102 -1.29 2.00 8.93
C MET A 102 -2.22 0.81 8.69
N ASP A 103 -3.25 0.95 7.85
CA ASP A 103 -4.22 -0.12 7.53
C ASP A 103 -3.54 -1.30 6.84
N VAL A 104 -2.73 -1.05 5.80
CA VAL A 104 -2.03 -2.12 5.06
C VAL A 104 -0.91 -2.78 5.87
N HIS A 105 -0.41 -2.15 6.93
CA HIS A 105 0.55 -2.76 7.86
C HIS A 105 -0.10 -3.31 9.13
N SER A 106 -1.42 -3.22 9.26
CA SER A 106 -2.08 -3.50 10.54
C SER A 106 -2.12 -5.00 10.88
N GLY A 107 -1.97 -5.88 9.88
CA GLY A 107 -2.22 -7.31 9.99
C GLY A 107 -3.69 -7.69 10.19
N TYR A 108 -4.60 -6.70 10.28
CA TYR A 108 -6.02 -6.93 10.53
C TYR A 108 -6.84 -6.92 9.23
N ASP A 109 -7.74 -7.88 9.12
CA ASP A 109 -8.70 -8.01 8.02
C ASP A 109 -10.12 -7.85 8.53
N PHE A 110 -10.50 -6.60 8.79
CA PHE A 110 -11.83 -6.29 9.33
C PHE A 110 -12.92 -6.59 8.28
N PRO A 111 -14.16 -6.91 8.71
CA PRO A 111 -15.29 -7.12 7.81
C PRO A 111 -15.58 -5.94 6.87
N TRP A 112 -15.17 -4.73 7.25
CA TRP A 112 -15.32 -3.48 6.50
C TRP A 112 -14.01 -2.99 5.87
N SER A 113 -12.94 -3.81 5.86
CA SER A 113 -11.70 -3.45 5.18
C SER A 113 -11.97 -3.11 3.71
N LEU A 114 -11.28 -2.11 3.18
CA LEU A 114 -11.40 -1.72 1.78
C LEU A 114 -11.06 -2.87 0.84
N SER A 115 -10.22 -3.82 1.27
CA SER A 115 -9.89 -5.04 0.50
C SER A 115 -11.11 -5.94 0.22
N LYS A 116 -12.18 -5.82 1.01
CA LYS A 116 -13.44 -6.57 0.82
C LYS A 116 -14.38 -5.91 -0.18
N VAL A 117 -14.26 -4.60 -0.37
CA VAL A 117 -15.20 -3.79 -1.16
C VAL A 117 -14.58 -3.35 -2.48
N PHE A 118 -13.29 -3.02 -2.48
CA PHE A 118 -12.55 -2.55 -3.64
C PHE A 118 -11.49 -3.58 -4.06
N PRO A 119 -11.68 -4.28 -5.19
CA PRO A 119 -10.88 -5.46 -5.56
C PRO A 119 -9.43 -5.13 -5.93
N LEU A 120 -9.11 -3.86 -6.16
CA LEU A 120 -7.75 -3.41 -6.45
C LEU A 120 -6.99 -2.95 -5.22
N TYR A 121 -7.61 -2.87 -4.04
CA TYR A 121 -6.92 -2.50 -2.82
C TYR A 121 -6.05 -3.68 -2.31
N ALA A 122 -4.78 -3.41 -2.02
CA ALA A 122 -3.85 -4.42 -1.51
C ALA A 122 -4.31 -4.97 -0.15
N GLY A 123 -4.60 -4.06 0.79
CA GLY A 123 -4.96 -4.41 2.15
C GLY A 123 -3.86 -5.12 2.93
N SER A 124 -4.15 -5.41 4.20
CA SER A 124 -3.17 -5.93 5.16
C SER A 124 -2.57 -7.28 4.75
N HIS A 125 -3.40 -8.23 4.30
CA HIS A 125 -2.91 -9.57 3.93
C HIS A 125 -1.92 -9.58 2.75
N HIS A 126 -2.08 -8.68 1.78
CA HIS A 126 -1.18 -8.57 0.63
C HIS A 126 0.21 -8.12 1.08
N HIS A 127 0.25 -7.14 1.98
CA HIS A 127 1.49 -6.59 2.50
C HIS A 127 2.12 -7.47 3.59
N ASP A 128 1.31 -8.13 4.43
CA ASP A 128 1.79 -9.17 5.36
C ASP A 128 2.50 -10.30 4.61
N TYR A 129 1.96 -10.73 3.47
CA TYR A 129 2.62 -11.74 2.66
C TYR A 129 3.98 -11.26 2.15
N HIS A 130 4.07 -9.99 1.76
CA HIS A 130 5.32 -9.36 1.36
C HIS A 130 6.39 -9.42 2.46
N HIS A 131 6.07 -8.97 3.69
CA HIS A 131 6.99 -8.95 4.84
C HIS A 131 7.47 -10.34 5.28
N ARG A 132 6.72 -11.40 4.97
CA ARG A 132 7.12 -12.79 5.30
C ARG A 132 8.12 -13.39 4.32
N LEU A 133 8.29 -12.78 3.15
CA LEU A 133 9.15 -13.32 2.10
C LEU A 133 10.55 -12.75 2.18
N LEU A 134 11.54 -13.60 1.91
CA LEU A 134 12.91 -13.13 1.70
C LEU A 134 12.97 -12.25 0.44
N TYR A 135 13.86 -11.26 0.44
CA TYR A 135 14.05 -10.35 -0.69
C TYR A 135 14.25 -11.07 -2.05
N THR A 136 14.84 -12.28 -2.05
CA THR A 136 15.05 -13.08 -3.28
C THR A 136 13.78 -13.69 -3.87
N LYS A 137 12.70 -13.74 -3.10
CA LYS A 137 11.37 -14.23 -3.49
C LYS A 137 10.29 -13.16 -3.31
N SER A 138 10.69 -11.91 -3.13
CA SER A 138 9.79 -10.79 -2.84
C SER A 138 8.91 -10.46 -4.04
N GLY A 139 7.71 -9.97 -3.73
CA GLY A 139 6.66 -9.60 -4.66
C GLY A 139 5.76 -8.57 -3.99
N ASN A 140 4.55 -8.33 -4.47
CA ASN A 140 3.56 -7.53 -3.74
C ASN A 140 4.09 -6.12 -3.36
N TYR A 141 4.65 -5.40 -4.33
CA TYR A 141 5.33 -4.12 -4.11
C TYR A 141 4.38 -2.92 -4.10
N GLY A 142 3.13 -3.08 -4.54
CA GLY A 142 2.13 -2.01 -4.49
C GLY A 142 1.92 -1.52 -3.06
N SER A 143 1.76 -0.21 -2.90
CA SER A 143 1.50 0.39 -1.59
C SER A 143 0.03 0.22 -1.23
N THR A 144 -0.83 0.72 -2.12
CA THR A 144 -2.26 0.86 -1.93
C THR A 144 -3.02 -0.03 -2.87
N PHE A 145 -2.56 -0.13 -4.12
CA PHE A 145 -3.26 -0.89 -5.13
C PHE A 145 -2.44 -2.06 -5.68
N THR A 146 -3.13 -3.10 -6.12
CA THR A 146 -2.53 -4.34 -6.65
C THR A 146 -2.35 -4.33 -8.17
N TYR A 147 -2.86 -3.33 -8.89
CA TYR A 147 -2.86 -3.32 -10.36
C TYR A 147 -1.45 -3.39 -10.97
N MET A 148 -0.48 -2.70 -10.37
CA MET A 148 0.92 -2.78 -10.79
C MET A 148 1.49 -4.17 -10.56
N ASP A 149 1.22 -4.75 -9.40
CA ASP A 149 1.67 -6.11 -9.11
C ASP A 149 1.07 -7.14 -10.08
N TRP A 150 -0.22 -7.00 -10.39
CA TRP A 150 -0.90 -7.84 -11.36
C TRP A 150 -0.33 -7.68 -12.77
N LEU A 151 -0.12 -6.44 -13.22
CA LEU A 151 0.38 -6.12 -14.55
C LEU A 151 1.80 -6.67 -14.79
N PHE A 152 2.65 -6.63 -13.76
CA PHE A 152 4.05 -7.06 -13.83
C PHE A 152 4.30 -8.44 -13.22
N GLY A 153 3.26 -9.14 -12.77
CA GLY A 153 3.31 -10.50 -12.25
C GLY A 153 4.02 -10.67 -10.90
N THR A 154 4.13 -9.60 -10.11
CA THR A 154 4.82 -9.61 -8.81
C THR A 154 3.94 -10.07 -7.65
N ASP A 155 2.64 -10.34 -7.86
CA ASP A 155 1.73 -10.93 -6.85
C ASP A 155 1.45 -12.44 -7.07
N THR A 156 2.13 -13.09 -8.02
CA THR A 156 1.84 -14.47 -8.43
C THR A 156 1.89 -15.48 -7.26
N GLY A 157 2.88 -15.34 -6.37
CA GLY A 157 3.00 -16.15 -5.16
C GLY A 157 1.83 -15.96 -4.19
N TYR A 158 1.41 -14.72 -3.98
CA TYR A 158 0.28 -14.38 -3.14
C TYR A 158 -1.04 -14.94 -3.68
N ARG A 159 -1.27 -14.78 -4.98
CA ARG A 159 -2.47 -15.31 -5.65
C ARG A 159 -2.56 -16.84 -5.56
N LYS A 160 -1.42 -17.53 -5.66
CA LYS A 160 -1.34 -18.98 -5.44
C LYS A 160 -1.70 -19.35 -4.00
N LEU A 161 -1.21 -18.61 -3.01
CA LEU A 161 -1.57 -18.82 -1.61
C LEU A 161 -3.09 -18.66 -1.39
N LYS A 162 -3.69 -17.58 -1.91
CA LYS A 162 -5.13 -17.33 -1.79
C LYS A 162 -5.98 -18.42 -2.44
N ALA A 163 -5.54 -18.97 -3.58
CA ALA A 163 -6.22 -20.09 -4.24
C ALA A 163 -6.22 -21.35 -3.35
N LEU A 164 -5.06 -21.71 -2.78
CA LEU A 164 -4.94 -22.86 -1.87
C LEU A 164 -5.77 -22.70 -0.59
N GLU A 165 -5.83 -21.50 -0.02
CA GLU A 165 -6.68 -21.20 1.14
C GLU A 165 -8.17 -21.39 0.82
N LYS A 166 -8.60 -20.95 -0.36
CA LYS A 166 -9.99 -21.10 -0.82
C LYS A 166 -10.35 -22.57 -1.02
N GLU A 167 -9.47 -23.37 -1.61
CA GLU A 167 -9.66 -24.81 -1.79
C GLU A 167 -9.79 -25.52 -0.43
N LYS A 168 -8.88 -25.27 0.50
CA LYS A 168 -8.92 -25.83 1.87
C LYS A 168 -10.20 -25.44 2.61
N GLY A 169 -10.62 -24.18 2.51
CA GLY A 169 -11.87 -23.70 3.13
C GLY A 169 -13.11 -24.39 2.54
N ALA A 170 -13.12 -24.61 1.21
CA ALA A 170 -14.21 -25.33 0.55
C ALA A 170 -14.29 -26.78 1.01
N HIS A 171 -13.16 -27.49 1.10
CA HIS A 171 -13.10 -28.86 1.61
C HIS A 171 -13.59 -28.96 3.06
N ALA A 172 -13.11 -28.09 3.97
CA ALA A 172 -13.54 -28.09 5.36
C ALA A 172 -15.05 -27.79 5.52
N THR A 173 -15.64 -27.01 4.61
CA THR A 173 -17.08 -26.73 4.62
C THR A 173 -17.90 -27.91 4.09
N ALA A 174 -17.37 -28.65 3.11
CA ALA A 174 -17.98 -29.85 2.57
C ALA A 174 -18.01 -30.97 3.62
N ASP A 175 -16.90 -31.19 4.33
CA ASP A 175 -16.81 -32.21 5.39
C ASP A 175 -17.82 -31.96 6.53
N LYS A 176 -17.98 -30.71 6.95
CA LYS A 176 -18.99 -30.31 7.96
C LYS A 176 -20.44 -30.49 7.53
N LYS A 177 -20.72 -30.54 6.22
CA LYS A 177 -22.08 -30.81 5.69
C LYS A 177 -22.37 -32.29 5.52
N ALA A 178 -21.34 -33.14 5.53
CA ALA A 178 -21.45 -34.59 5.38
C ALA A 178 -21.59 -35.34 6.72
N THR A 179 -21.38 -34.65 7.84
CA THR A 179 -21.60 -35.11 9.23
C THR A 179 -22.91 -34.55 9.78
#